data_AF-A0A7X1TQZ7-F1
#
_entry.id   AF-A0A7X1TQZ7-F1
#
_cell.length_a   1.000
_cell.length_b   1.000
_cell.length_c   1.000
_cell.angle_alpha   90.00
_cell.angle_beta   90.00
_cell.angle_gamma   90.00
#
_symmetry.space_group_name_H-M   'P 1'
#
loop_
_entity.id
_entity.type
_entity.pdbx_description
1 polymer ?
#
loop_
_entity_poly.entity_id
_entity_poly.type
_entity_poly.pdbx_seq_one_letter_code
_entity_poly.pdbx_strand_id
1 'polypeptide(L)' 'MSSTDESLAFWLARRARQLGLERAALEQADAEALQSFALVVLEELAARGLMPGGSEVGCWSRPRSRTN' A
#
# COMPACT_ATOMS: atom_id res chain seq x y z
N MET A 1 -11.43 10.28 -13.95
CA MET A 1 -10.42 10.00 -12.92
C MET A 1 -10.90 8.86 -12.01
N SER A 2 -11.06 7.62 -12.51
CA SER A 2 -11.58 6.49 -11.69
C SER A 2 -10.90 5.13 -11.90
N SER A 3 -10.03 4.97 -12.89
CA SER A 3 -9.46 3.66 -13.26
C SER A 3 -8.40 3.14 -12.27
N THR A 4 -7.74 4.02 -11.51
CA THR A 4 -6.67 3.66 -10.56
C THR A 4 -7.18 3.20 -9.20
N ASP A 5 -8.37 3.62 -8.80
CA ASP A 5 -8.97 3.20 -7.53
C ASP A 5 -9.59 1.81 -7.66
N GLU A 6 -10.26 1.54 -8.78
CA GLU A 6 -10.82 0.23 -9.10
C GLU A 6 -9.71 -0.83 -9.24
N SER A 7 -8.57 -0.44 -9.82
CA SER A 7 -7.39 -1.31 -9.92
C SER A 7 -6.80 -1.65 -8.53
N LEU A 8 -6.76 -0.68 -7.61
CA LEU A 8 -6.29 -0.93 -6.24
C LEU A 8 -7.25 -1.83 -5.47
N ALA A 9 -8.55 -1.57 -5.58
CA ALA A 9 -9.58 -2.38 -4.91
C ALA A 9 -9.50 -3.85 -5.35
N PHE A 10 -9.34 -4.10 -6.66
CA PHE A 10 -9.17 -5.45 -7.18
C PHE A 10 -7.88 -6.11 -6.68
N TRP A 11 -6.77 -5.36 -6.66
CA TRP A 11 -5.50 -5.87 -6.18
C TRP A 11 -5.53 -6.22 -4.68
N LEU A 12 -6.10 -5.35 -3.84
CA LEU A 12 -6.29 -5.61 -2.40
C LEU A 12 -7.19 -6.82 -2.16
N ALA A 13 -8.29 -6.95 -2.90
CA ALA A 13 -9.17 -8.12 -2.81
C ALA A 13 -8.44 -9.43 -3.19
N ARG A 14 -7.60 -9.40 -4.23
CA ARG A 14 -6.77 -10.55 -4.59
C ARG A 14 -5.77 -10.88 -3.49
N ARG A 15 -5.12 -9.88 -2.88
CA ARG A 15 -4.15 -10.09 -1.81
C ARG A 15 -4.80 -10.67 -0.55
N ALA A 16 -5.98 -10.17 -0.16
CA ALA A 16 -6.75 -10.70 0.96
C ALA A 16 -7.06 -12.20 0.75
N ARG A 17 -7.52 -12.59 -0.44
CA ARG A 17 -7.79 -14.00 -0.78
C ARG A 17 -6.54 -14.88 -0.70
N GLN A 18 -5.39 -14.39 -1.15
CA GLN A 18 -4.12 -15.14 -1.04
C GLN A 18 -3.72 -15.40 0.41
N LEU A 19 -4.10 -14.51 1.32
CA LEU A 19 -3.84 -14.62 2.75
C LEU A 19 -4.97 -15.33 3.52
N GLY A 20 -6.00 -15.86 2.81
CA GLY A 20 -7.16 -16.49 3.45
C GLY A 20 -8.04 -15.50 4.24
N LEU A 21 -7.88 -14.20 4.02
CA LEU A 21 -8.60 -13.15 4.72
C LEU A 21 -9.95 -12.92 4.07
N GLU A 22 -10.92 -13.74 4.42
CA GLU A 22 -12.32 -13.57 4.06
C GLU A 22 -13.13 -13.06 5.24
N ARG A 23 -14.15 -12.23 4.97
CA ARG A 23 -15.02 -11.63 6.01
C ARG A 23 -15.60 -12.68 6.96
N ALA A 24 -15.95 -13.85 6.44
CA ALA A 24 -16.53 -14.95 7.22
C ALA A 24 -15.51 -15.70 8.09
N ALA A 25 -14.21 -15.59 7.79
CA ALA A 25 -13.13 -16.30 8.47
C ALA A 25 -12.20 -15.36 9.28
N LEU A 26 -12.52 -14.07 9.34
CA LEU A 26 -11.64 -13.05 9.94
C LEU A 26 -11.30 -13.33 11.41
N GLU A 27 -12.28 -13.79 12.20
CA GLU A 27 -12.10 -14.12 13.62
C GLU A 27 -11.16 -15.32 13.85
N GLN A 28 -10.96 -16.15 12.82
CA GLN A 28 -10.08 -17.33 12.83
C GLN A 28 -8.82 -17.08 12.01
N ALA A 29 -8.68 -15.90 11.43
CA ALA A 29 -7.55 -15.57 10.58
C ALA A 29 -6.28 -15.49 11.43
N ASP A 30 -5.20 -15.97 10.83
CA ASP A 30 -3.89 -15.87 11.42
C ASP A 30 -3.50 -14.39 11.64
N ALA A 31 -3.01 -14.08 12.84
CA ALA A 31 -2.64 -12.73 13.22
C ALA A 31 -1.48 -12.18 12.38
N GLU A 32 -0.55 -13.05 11.97
CA GLU A 32 0.57 -12.68 11.09
C GLU A 32 0.07 -12.35 9.67
N ALA A 33 -0.88 -13.13 9.15
CA ALA A 33 -1.56 -12.84 7.87
C ALA A 33 -2.33 -11.50 7.92
N LEU A 34 -3.05 -11.23 9.00
CA LEU A 34 -3.75 -9.96 9.22
C LEU A 34 -2.79 -8.77 9.28
N GLN A 35 -1.70 -8.89 10.04
CA GLN A 35 -0.69 -7.86 10.15
C GLN A 35 -0.03 -7.59 8.79
N SER A 36 0.30 -8.65 8.05
CA SER A 36 0.90 -8.56 6.71
C SER A 36 -0.02 -7.83 5.73
N PHE A 37 -1.33 -8.10 5.77
CA PHE A 37 -2.30 -7.39 4.95
C PHE A 37 -2.46 -5.92 5.35
N ALA A 38 -2.50 -5.64 6.65
CA ALA A 38 -2.60 -4.27 7.16
C ALA A 38 -1.40 -3.40 6.73
N LEU A 39 -0.17 -3.94 6.83
CA LEU A 39 1.03 -3.25 6.38
C LEU A 39 0.94 -2.84 4.91
N VAL A 40 0.55 -3.79 4.04
CA VAL A 40 0.37 -3.53 2.61
C VAL A 40 -0.66 -2.43 2.35
N VAL A 41 -1.81 -2.45 3.05
CA VAL A 41 -2.83 -1.40 2.89
C VAL A 41 -2.28 -0.04 3.31
N LEU A 42 -1.57 0.03 4.43
CA LEU A 42 -1.00 1.27 4.94
C LEU A 42 0.07 1.83 3.99
N GLU A 43 0.90 0.97 3.40
CA GLU A 43 1.88 1.36 2.38
C GLU A 43 1.23 1.96 1.13
N GLU A 44 0.17 1.33 0.62
CA GLU A 44 -0.57 1.84 -0.54
C GLU A 44 -1.29 3.17 -0.24
N LEU A 45 -1.86 3.31 0.96
CA LEU A 45 -2.49 4.56 1.39
C LEU A 45 -1.44 5.68 1.54
N ALA A 46 -0.27 5.37 2.07
CA ALA A 46 0.85 6.29 2.16
C ALA A 46 1.37 6.71 0.78
N ALA A 47 1.54 5.77 -0.15
CA ALA A 47 2.00 6.04 -1.52
C ALA A 47 1.05 6.97 -2.30
N ARG A 48 -0.24 6.95 -1.95
CA ARG A 48 -1.28 7.82 -2.51
C ARG A 48 -1.41 9.16 -1.78
N GLY A 49 -0.63 9.39 -0.72
CA GLY A 49 -0.68 10.58 0.11
C GLY A 49 -1.94 10.67 0.99
N LEU A 50 -2.66 9.56 1.18
CA LEU A 50 -3.87 9.49 2.02
C LEU A 50 -3.53 9.25 3.49
N MET A 51 -2.31 8.83 3.78
CA MET A 51 -1.77 8.67 5.13
C MET A 51 -0.32 9.19 5.20
N PRO A 52 0.17 9.58 6.39
CA PRO A 52 1.59 9.88 6.58
C PRO A 52 2.42 8.63 6.25
N GLY A 53 3.14 8.68 5.13
CA GLY A 53 4.10 7.66 4.76
C GLY A 53 5.42 7.90 5.46
N GLY A 54 5.99 6.86 6.09
CA GLY A 54 7.30 6.92 6.76
C GLY A 54 8.50 7.15 5.82
N SER A 55 8.27 7.58 4.58
CA SER A 55 9.33 8.03 3.68
C SER A 55 9.34 9.55 3.67
N GLU A 56 10.21 10.14 4.49
CA GLU A 56 10.89 11.35 4.04
C GLU A 56 11.52 10.99 2.68
N VAL A 57 10.94 11.49 1.59
CA VAL A 57 11.61 11.47 0.30
C VAL A 57 12.86 12.33 0.47
N GLY A 58 13.96 11.69 0.84
CA GLY A 58 15.29 12.28 0.79
C GLY A 58 15.43 12.88 -0.61
N CYS A 59 15.54 14.20 -0.66
CA CYS A 59 15.51 14.99 -1.87
C CYS A 59 16.68 14.58 -2.80
N TRP A 60 16.49 13.57 -3.65
CA TRP A 60 17.46 13.13 -4.66
C TRP A 60 17.48 14.04 -5.90
N SER A 61 16.83 15.20 -5.86
CA SER A 61 17.02 16.24 -6.88
C SER A 61 18.34 16.96 -6.64
N ARG A 62 19.44 16.36 -7.12
CA ARG A 62 20.72 17.05 -7.23
C ARG A 62 20.61 18.04 -8.41
N PRO A 63 20.83 19.36 -8.23
CA PRO A 63 20.77 20.31 -9.34
C PRO A 63 21.76 19.89 -10.42
N ARG A 64 21.37 19.92 -11.69
CA ARG A 64 22.34 19.77 -12.79
C ARG A 64 23.30 20.96 -12.70
N SER A 65 24.56 20.71 -12.36
CA SER A 65 25.61 21.72 -12.44
C SER A 65 25.61 22.28 -13.85
N ARG A 66 25.20 23.55 -13.99
CA ARG A 66 25.32 24.31 -15.22
C ARG A 66 26.80 24.59 -15.43
N THR A 67 27.51 23.66 -16.08
CA THR A 67 28.83 23.95 -16.64
C THR A 67 28.61 24.84 -17.86
N ASN A 68 29.30 25.98 -17.81
CA ASN A 68 29.46 27.03 -18.80
C ASN A 68 29.59 26.52 -20.24
#